data_AF-W4SKD3-F1
#
_entry.id   AF-W4SKD3-F1
#
_cell.length_a   1.000
_cell.length_b   1.000
_cell.length_c   1.000
_cell.angle_alpha   90.00
_cell.angle_beta   90.00
_cell.angle_gamma   90.00
#
_symmetry.space_group_name_H-M   'P 1'
#
loop_
_entity.id
_entity.type
_entity.pdbx_description
1 polymer ?
#
loop_
_entity_poly.entity_id
_entity_poly.type
_entity_poly.pdbx_seq_one_letter_code
_entity_poly.pdbx_strand_id
1 'polypeptide(L)'
;MPTWNYAVAHLHGRCEQVSDEAALGELIGRMSTHFEQRVGSDWLFEMERDSHSRQLRGLVGFRFVPSRIELTFKLSQNHPAANQRSVSQFLAQQPDQASNAIAALMQAAMNADTTR
;
A
#
# COMPACT_ATOMS: atom_id res chain seq x y z
N MET A 1 -1.65 -26.43 -14.35
CA MET A 1 -1.65 -26.38 -12.87
C MET A 1 -2.31 -25.07 -12.43
N PRO A 2 -3.26 -25.08 -11.48
CA PRO A 2 -3.81 -23.85 -10.90
C PRO A 2 -2.71 -23.06 -10.16
N THR A 3 -2.74 -21.72 -10.22
CA THR A 3 -1.76 -20.85 -9.58
C THR A 3 -2.36 -19.51 -9.17
N TRP A 4 -1.60 -18.71 -8.42
CA TRP A 4 -2.00 -17.38 -7.94
C TRP A 4 -1.06 -16.32 -8.50
N ASN A 5 -1.64 -15.21 -8.97
CA ASN A 5 -0.90 -13.99 -9.26
C ASN A 5 -0.91 -13.07 -8.03
N TYR A 6 0.23 -12.45 -7.73
CA TYR A 6 0.37 -11.54 -6.61
C TYR A 6 1.55 -10.58 -6.80
N ALA A 7 1.52 -9.48 -6.06
CA ALA A 7 2.65 -8.59 -5.86
C ALA A 7 2.86 -8.39 -4.35
N VAL A 8 4.10 -8.50 -3.90
CA VAL A 8 4.45 -8.35 -2.48
C VAL A 8 5.76 -7.57 -2.34
N ALA A 9 5.84 -6.77 -1.28
CA ALA A 9 7.05 -6.09 -0.84
C ALA A 9 7.42 -6.58 0.57
N HIS A 10 8.60 -7.17 0.72
CA HIS A 10 9.20 -7.43 2.03
C HIS A 10 10.23 -6.34 2.33
N LEU A 11 10.00 -5.59 3.40
CA LEU A 11 10.91 -4.55 3.83
C LEU A 11 11.60 -5.01 5.12
N HIS A 12 12.93 -5.01 5.11
CA HIS A 12 13.76 -5.24 6.29
C HIS A 12 14.39 -3.92 6.69
N GLY A 13 14.50 -3.67 7.99
CA GLY A 13 14.95 -2.39 8.49
C GLY A 13 14.86 -2.31 10.00
N ARG A 14 15.03 -1.10 10.52
CA ARG A 14 14.91 -0.80 11.95
C ARG A 14 13.72 0.12 12.20
N CYS A 15 13.09 -0.05 13.35
CA CYS A 15 12.14 0.93 13.88
C CYS A 15 12.89 1.89 14.80
N GLU A 16 12.66 3.18 14.60
CA GLU A 16 13.12 4.24 15.49
C GLU A 16 11.91 4.82 16.21
N GLN A 17 11.95 4.86 17.53
CA GLN A 17 10.83 5.42 18.30
C GLN A 17 10.69 6.91 18.06
N VAL A 18 9.45 7.38 17.93
CA VAL A 18 9.10 8.80 17.94
C VAL A 18 8.80 9.16 19.39
N SER A 19 9.72 9.88 20.05
CA SER A 19 9.60 10.24 21.47
C SER A 19 9.05 11.64 21.71
N ASP A 20 9.05 12.50 20.70
CA ASP A 20 8.52 13.85 20.78
C ASP A 20 7.00 13.85 20.54
N GLU A 21 6.25 14.48 21.43
CA GLU A 21 4.77 14.51 21.39
C GLU A 21 4.28 15.32 20.18
N ALA A 22 4.96 16.42 19.83
CA ALA A 22 4.62 17.21 18.65
C ALA A 22 4.79 16.40 17.36
N ALA A 23 5.94 15.73 17.19
CA ALA A 23 6.18 14.82 16.07
C ALA A 23 5.19 13.65 16.00
N LEU A 24 4.77 13.11 17.16
CA LEU A 24 3.74 12.08 17.22
C LEU A 24 2.37 12.62 16.77
N GLY A 25 1.98 13.81 17.19
CA GLY A 25 0.73 14.43 16.72
C GLY A 25 0.77 14.81 15.24
N GLU A 26 1.91 15.24 14.69
CA GLU A 26 2.07 15.44 13.25
C GLU A 26 1.89 14.13 12.47
N LEU A 27 2.43 13.02 13.01
CA LEU A 27 2.24 11.69 12.42
C LEU A 27 0.75 11.31 12.39
N ILE A 28 0.04 11.47 13.50
CA ILE A 28 -1.40 11.18 13.59
C ILE A 28 -2.21 12.11 12.70
N GLY A 29 -1.90 13.40 12.67
CA GLY A 29 -2.56 14.38 11.80
C GLY A 29 -2.44 14.01 10.32
N ARG A 30 -1.23 13.62 9.88
CA ARG A 30 -1.03 13.12 8.51
C ARG A 30 -1.84 11.86 8.22
N MET A 31 -1.95 10.95 9.19
CA MET A 31 -2.77 9.74 9.05
C MET A 31 -4.26 10.08 8.95
N SER A 32 -4.79 10.96 9.81
CA SER A 32 -6.20 11.36 9.76
C SER A 32 -6.53 12.00 8.42
N THR A 33 -5.73 12.96 7.95
CA THR A 33 -5.95 13.59 6.63
C THR A 33 -5.94 12.56 5.50
N HIS A 34 -5.05 11.57 5.55
CA HIS A 34 -4.92 10.59 4.47
C HIS A 34 -6.03 9.54 4.45
N PHE A 35 -6.49 9.07 5.62
CA PHE A 35 -7.43 7.95 5.71
C PHE A 35 -8.88 8.38 5.88
N GLU A 36 -9.17 9.47 6.59
CA GLU A 36 -10.56 9.89 6.88
C GLU A 36 -11.29 10.34 5.62
N GLN A 37 -10.59 11.05 4.73
CA GLN A 37 -11.13 11.45 3.43
C GLN A 37 -11.52 10.25 2.56
N ARG A 38 -10.81 9.10 2.70
CA ARG A 38 -11.09 7.89 1.92
C ARG A 38 -12.36 7.17 2.37
N VAL A 39 -12.79 7.40 3.60
CA VAL A 39 -14.01 6.81 4.18
C VAL A 39 -15.16 7.81 4.28
N GLY A 40 -15.00 9.02 3.73
CA GLY A 40 -16.03 10.07 3.72
C GLY A 40 -16.24 10.73 5.08
N SER A 41 -15.24 10.67 5.97
CA SER A 41 -15.26 11.29 7.29
C SER A 41 -14.57 12.65 7.23
N ASP A 42 -15.18 13.65 7.88
CA ASP A 42 -14.61 14.99 8.08
C ASP A 42 -13.82 15.09 9.39
N TRP A 43 -13.65 13.98 10.11
CA TRP A 43 -12.87 13.97 11.34
C TRP A 43 -11.38 14.22 11.04
N LEU A 44 -10.76 15.10 11.83
CA LEU A 44 -9.34 15.41 11.76
C LEU A 44 -8.75 15.46 13.16
N PHE A 45 -7.51 14.98 13.28
CA PHE A 45 -6.74 15.16 14.49
C PHE A 45 -6.29 16.62 14.61
N GLU A 46 -6.35 17.15 15.82
CA GLU A 46 -6.05 18.55 16.13
C GLU A 46 -5.28 18.58 17.44
N MET A 47 -4.00 18.97 17.40
CA MET A 47 -3.13 18.92 18.58
C MET A 47 -3.62 19.86 19.70
N GLU A 48 -4.13 21.03 19.34
CA GLU A 48 -4.59 22.06 20.29
C GLU A 48 -5.84 21.62 21.08
N ARG A 49 -6.56 20.60 20.61
CA ARG A 49 -7.70 20.05 21.33
C ARG A 49 -7.20 19.09 22.40
N ASP A 50 -7.36 19.47 23.66
CA ASP A 50 -6.93 18.67 24.81
C ASP A 50 -7.52 17.24 24.82
N SER A 51 -8.73 17.05 24.28
CA SER A 51 -9.32 15.72 24.09
C SER A 51 -8.54 14.83 23.12
N HIS A 52 -7.86 15.41 22.13
CA HIS A 52 -7.06 14.73 21.12
C HIS A 52 -5.61 14.52 21.60
N SER A 53 -4.96 15.55 22.15
CA SER A 53 -3.59 15.41 22.67
C SER A 53 -3.48 14.36 23.77
N ARG A 54 -4.49 14.26 24.66
CA ARG A 54 -4.55 13.21 25.68
C ARG A 54 -4.54 11.78 25.12
N GLN A 55 -5.04 11.56 23.90
CA GLN A 55 -5.03 10.24 23.25
C GLN A 55 -3.60 9.80 22.88
N LEU A 56 -2.69 10.74 22.63
CA LEU A 56 -1.30 10.44 22.26
C LEU A 56 -0.54 9.73 23.37
N ARG A 57 -0.91 9.95 24.64
CA ARG A 57 -0.25 9.33 25.81
C ARG A 57 -0.35 7.81 25.84
N GLY A 58 -1.33 7.23 25.13
CA GLY A 58 -1.50 5.79 24.98
C GLY A 58 -0.78 5.19 23.76
N LEU A 59 -0.09 6.01 22.97
CA LEU A 59 0.50 5.60 21.70
C LEU A 59 2.03 5.56 21.77
N VAL A 60 2.61 4.58 21.08
CA VAL A 60 4.05 4.53 20.81
C VAL A 60 4.23 4.67 19.30
N GLY A 61 4.60 5.87 18.86
CA GLY A 61 4.95 6.11 17.47
C GLY A 61 6.32 5.55 17.13
N PHE A 62 6.48 5.08 15.91
CA PHE A 62 7.79 4.71 15.37
C PHE A 62 7.90 5.04 13.89
N ARG A 63 9.12 5.29 13.45
CA ARG A 63 9.52 5.43 12.05
C ARG A 63 10.24 4.17 11.62
N PHE A 64 9.73 3.48 10.61
CA PHE A 64 10.44 2.37 10.00
C PHE A 64 11.43 2.88 8.95
N VAL A 65 12.70 2.52 9.10
CA VAL A 65 13.79 2.87 8.16
C VAL A 65 14.20 1.61 7.41
N PRO A 66 13.78 1.41 6.15
CA PRO A 66 14.14 0.23 5.38
C PRO A 66 15.64 0.25 5.05
N SER A 67 16.31 -0.87 5.29
CA SER A 67 17.68 -1.14 4.85
C SER A 67 17.75 -2.08 3.65
N ARG A 68 16.70 -2.88 3.44
CA ARG A 68 16.53 -3.77 2.28
C ARG A 68 15.07 -3.86 1.91
N ILE A 69 14.80 -3.83 0.60
CA ILE A 69 13.46 -3.97 0.03
C ILE A 69 13.53 -5.09 -1.00
N GLU A 70 12.69 -6.10 -0.83
CA GLU A 70 12.51 -7.19 -1.78
C GLU A 70 11.11 -7.11 -2.37
N LEU A 71 11.04 -7.10 -3.70
CA LEU A 71 9.77 -7.08 -4.41
C LEU A 71 9.61 -8.38 -5.19
N THR A 72 8.48 -9.05 -5.01
CA THR A 72 8.13 -10.22 -5.82
C THR A 72 6.84 -9.93 -6.58
N PHE A 73 6.92 -10.10 -7.91
CA PHE A 73 5.78 -9.97 -8.81
C PHE A 73 5.57 -11.29 -9.55
N LYS A 74 4.56 -12.06 -9.16
CA LYS A 74 4.12 -13.25 -9.89
C LYS A 74 2.90 -12.87 -10.69
N LEU A 75 3.09 -12.61 -11.98
CA LEU A 75 2.10 -12.05 -12.89
C LEU A 75 1.90 -12.93 -14.13
N SER A 76 2.12 -14.25 -13.99
CA SER A 76 1.99 -15.23 -15.09
C SER A 76 2.94 -14.97 -16.28
N GLN A 77 4.11 -14.37 -16.04
CA GLN A 77 5.07 -13.99 -17.08
C GLN A 77 5.68 -15.18 -17.83
N ASN A 78 5.57 -16.38 -17.26
CA ASN A 78 6.02 -17.65 -17.85
C ASN A 78 5.09 -18.21 -18.95
N HIS A 79 4.00 -17.52 -19.29
CA HIS A 79 3.06 -17.91 -20.33
C HIS A 79 3.22 -17.06 -21.60
N PRO A 80 2.76 -17.55 -22.77
CA PRO A 80 2.74 -16.75 -24.01
C PRO A 80 1.95 -15.45 -23.84
N ALA A 81 2.33 -14.39 -24.55
CA ALA A 81 1.72 -13.07 -24.45
C ALA A 81 0.20 -13.07 -24.67
N ALA A 82 -0.32 -13.93 -25.55
CA ALA A 82 -1.76 -14.09 -25.74
C ALA A 82 -2.47 -14.51 -24.45
N ASN A 83 -1.91 -15.48 -23.72
CA ASN A 83 -2.49 -15.94 -22.46
C ASN A 83 -2.41 -14.87 -21.38
N GLN A 84 -1.29 -14.15 -21.29
CA GLN A 84 -1.15 -13.04 -20.33
C GLN A 84 -2.22 -11.96 -20.57
N ARG A 85 -2.44 -11.58 -21.84
CA ARG A 85 -3.50 -10.64 -22.22
C ARG A 85 -4.88 -11.15 -21.85
N SER A 86 -5.22 -12.39 -22.21
CA SER A 86 -6.53 -12.97 -21.88
C SER A 86 -6.79 -13.02 -20.38
N VAL A 87 -5.80 -13.42 -19.57
CA VAL A 87 -5.93 -13.42 -18.10
C VAL A 87 -6.09 -12.01 -17.57
N SER A 88 -5.29 -11.04 -18.01
CA SER A 88 -5.41 -9.65 -17.56
C SER A 88 -6.78 -9.04 -17.91
N GLN A 89 -7.33 -9.33 -19.09
CA GLN A 89 -8.65 -8.86 -19.50
C GLN A 89 -9.77 -9.48 -18.67
N PHE A 90 -9.68 -10.79 -18.40
CA PHE A 90 -10.65 -11.48 -17.54
C PHE A 90 -10.63 -10.95 -16.10
N LEU A 91 -9.44 -10.71 -15.55
CA LEU A 91 -9.28 -10.16 -14.20
C LEU A 91 -9.79 -8.71 -14.09
N ALA A 92 -9.63 -7.90 -15.14
CA ALA A 92 -10.14 -6.52 -15.20
C ALA A 92 -11.68 -6.44 -15.27
N GLN A 93 -12.37 -7.56 -15.51
CA GLN A 93 -13.84 -7.63 -15.54
C GLN A 93 -14.42 -8.23 -14.25
N GLN A 94 -13.56 -8.66 -13.31
CA GLN A 94 -14.05 -9.19 -12.05
C GLN A 94 -14.55 -8.06 -11.13
N PRO A 95 -15.56 -8.33 -10.29
CA PRO A 95 -16.15 -7.31 -9.43
C PRO A 95 -15.25 -6.91 -8.25
N ASP A 96 -14.20 -7.67 -7.94
CA ASP A 96 -13.34 -7.43 -6.78
C ASP A 96 -12.12 -6.56 -7.09
N GLN A 97 -11.72 -5.74 -6.13
CA GLN A 97 -10.60 -4.81 -6.28
C GLN A 97 -9.26 -5.50 -6.51
N ALA A 98 -9.04 -6.69 -5.92
CA ALA A 98 -7.77 -7.39 -6.00
C ALA A 98 -7.50 -7.91 -7.42
N SER A 99 -8.50 -8.53 -8.05
CA SER A 99 -8.43 -8.96 -9.46
C SER A 99 -8.12 -7.79 -10.38
N ASN A 100 -8.82 -6.65 -10.20
CA ASN A 100 -8.60 -5.44 -10.99
C ASN A 100 -7.18 -4.88 -10.81
N ALA A 101 -6.66 -4.86 -9.59
CA ALA A 101 -5.29 -4.42 -9.31
C ALA A 101 -4.24 -5.32 -9.96
N ILE A 102 -4.42 -6.64 -9.92
CA ILE A 102 -3.54 -7.60 -10.59
C ILE A 102 -3.59 -7.42 -12.11
N ALA A 103 -4.78 -7.22 -12.68
CA ALA A 103 -4.92 -6.94 -14.12
C ALA A 103 -4.10 -5.72 -14.54
N ALA A 104 -4.18 -4.62 -13.77
CA ALA A 104 -3.42 -3.41 -14.03
C ALA A 104 -1.90 -3.66 -13.96
N LEU A 105 -1.42 -4.42 -12.97
CA LEU A 105 -0.01 -4.79 -12.86
C LEU A 105 0.46 -5.67 -14.04
N MET A 106 -0.35 -6.64 -14.46
CA MET A 106 -0.05 -7.49 -15.63
C MET A 106 0.06 -6.64 -16.90
N GLN A 107 -0.86 -5.71 -17.12
CA GLN A 107 -0.86 -4.80 -18.28
C GLN A 107 0.36 -3.87 -18.27
N ALA A 108 0.69 -3.29 -17.11
CA ALA A 108 1.87 -2.45 -16.96
C ALA A 108 3.17 -3.23 -17.26
N ALA A 109 3.28 -4.46 -16.78
CA ALA A 109 4.43 -5.33 -17.03
C ALA A 109 4.61 -5.65 -18.53
N MET A 110 3.52 -6.01 -19.23
CA MET A 110 3.57 -6.27 -20.68
C MET A 110 3.98 -5.05 -21.49
N ASN A 111 3.53 -3.86 -21.10
CA ASN A 111 3.89 -2.61 -21.78
C ASN A 111 5.37 -2.27 -21.58
N ALA A 112 5.91 -2.52 -20.39
CA ALA A 112 7.33 -2.32 -20.10
C ALA A 112 8.24 -3.25 -20.92
N ASP A 113 7.85 -4.52 -21.09
CA ASP A 113 8.61 -5.49 -21.89
C ASP A 113 8.59 -5.17 -23.40
N THR A 114 7.53 -4.53 -23.90
CA THR A 114 7.42 -4.15 -25.32
C THR A 114 8.29 -2.92 -25.67
N THR A 115 8.76 -2.17 -24.67
CA THR A 115 9.54 -0.94 -24.84
C THR A 115 11.06 -1.18 -24.72
N ARG A 116 11.49 -2.42 -24.45
CA ARG A 116 12.90 -2.86 -24.45
C ARG A 116 13.26 -3.56 -25.75
#